data_AF-A0A1F6CBP6-F1
#
_entry.id   AF-A0A1F6CBP6-F1
#
_cell.length_a   1.000
_cell.length_b   1.000
_cell.length_c   1.000
_cell.angle_alpha   90.00
_cell.angle_beta   90.00
_cell.angle_gamma   90.00
#
_symmetry.space_group_name_H-M   'P 1'
#
loop_
_entity.id
_entity.type
_entity.pdbx_description
1 polymer ?
#
loop_
_entity_poly.entity_id
_entity_poly.type
_entity_poly.pdbx_seq_one_letter_code
_entity_poly.pdbx_strand_id
1 'polypeptide(L)'
;MQSSLIGKIQKAHLYAQEPDRVEIQEFTATFRGDHDSYRLTFHDGRWSCTCDFNPLWGVCSHVMATQRLMGTIAPGDQGWLAVEESAVRA
;
A
#
# COMPACT_ATOMS: atom_id res chain seq x y z
N MET A 1 25.67 10.87 26.69
CA MET A 1 24.37 10.16 26.69
C MET A 1 23.44 10.48 25.50
N GLN A 2 23.80 11.35 24.54
CA GLN A 2 23.01 11.57 23.30
C GLN A 2 23.46 10.70 22.10
N SER A 3 24.58 9.98 22.23
CA SER A 3 25.15 9.15 21.17
C SER A 3 24.26 7.97 20.78
N SER A 4 23.49 7.42 21.72
CA SER A 4 22.61 6.27 21.46
C SER A 4 21.36 6.64 20.66
N LEU A 5 20.95 7.92 20.64
CA LEU A 5 19.83 8.42 19.84
C LEU A 5 20.32 8.75 18.42
N ILE A 6 21.46 9.44 18.30
CA ILE A 6 22.11 9.73 17.01
C ILE A 6 22.35 8.43 16.23
N GLY A 7 22.91 7.41 16.88
CA GLY A 7 23.12 6.10 16.25
C GLY A 7 21.83 5.38 15.84
N LYS A 8 20.69 5.64 16.50
CA LYS A 8 19.38 5.10 16.08
C LYS A 8 18.85 5.84 14.85
N ILE A 9 18.99 7.16 14.81
CA ILE A 9 18.59 7.98 13.65
C ILE A 9 19.39 7.58 12.42
N GLN A 10 20.71 7.40 12.55
CA GLN A 10 21.57 6.92 11.47
C GLN A 10 21.14 5.55 10.94
N LYS A 11 20.84 4.60 11.85
CA LYS A 11 20.32 3.28 11.47
C LYS A 11 18.95 3.35 10.79
N ALA A 12 18.06 4.24 11.23
CA ALA A 12 16.77 4.43 10.56
C ALA A 12 16.93 4.89 9.10
N HIS A 13 17.84 5.84 8.84
CA HIS A 13 18.17 6.25 7.46
C HIS A 13 18.79 5.14 6.63
N LEU A 14 19.64 4.30 7.22
CA LEU A 14 20.20 3.12 6.54
C LEU A 14 19.09 2.13 6.18
N TYR A 15 18.27 1.74 7.16
CA TYR A 15 17.22 0.73 6.96
C TYR A 15 16.12 1.18 5.98
N ALA A 16 15.85 2.49 5.89
CA ALA A 16 14.93 3.04 4.89
C ALA A 16 15.40 2.83 3.44
N GLN A 17 16.70 2.58 3.23
CA GLN A 17 17.29 2.25 1.92
C GLN A 17 17.32 0.73 1.65
N GLU A 18 16.87 -0.09 2.60
CA GLU A 18 16.86 -1.54 2.54
C GLU A 18 15.41 -2.06 2.67
N PRO A 19 14.55 -1.84 1.65
CA PRO A 19 13.11 -2.07 1.75
C PRO A 19 12.74 -3.54 2.03
N ASP A 20 13.60 -4.48 1.65
CA ASP A 20 13.41 -5.92 1.89
C ASP A 20 13.41 -6.29 3.38
N ARG A 21 13.79 -5.35 4.27
CA ARG A 21 13.74 -5.53 5.73
C ARG A 21 12.34 -5.43 6.33
N VAL A 22 11.36 -4.92 5.58
CA VAL A 22 10.00 -4.71 6.08
C VAL A 22 8.99 -5.41 5.17
N GLU A 23 8.03 -6.07 5.81
CA GLU A 23 6.88 -6.67 5.16
C GLU A 23 5.62 -6.13 5.85
N ILE A 24 4.66 -5.68 5.05
CA ILE A 24 3.36 -5.23 5.54
C ILE A 24 2.41 -6.42 5.58
N GLN A 25 2.12 -6.91 6.78
CA GLN A 25 1.21 -8.04 6.99
C GLN A 25 -0.26 -7.59 6.95
N GLU A 26 -0.56 -6.47 7.61
CA GLU A 26 -1.89 -5.86 7.66
C GLU A 26 -1.76 -4.35 7.54
N PHE A 27 -2.78 -3.72 6.94
CA PHE A 27 -2.83 -2.27 6.77
C PHE A 27 -4.27 -1.78 6.92
N THR A 28 -4.43 -0.59 7.51
CA THR A 28 -5.71 0.14 7.49
C THR A 28 -5.44 1.63 7.35
N ALA A 29 -6.18 2.28 6.47
CA ALA A 29 -6.14 3.73 6.32
C ALA A 29 -7.51 4.30 5.96
N THR A 30 -7.66 5.61 6.12
CA THR A 30 -8.75 6.39 5.55
C THR A 30 -8.20 7.21 4.41
N PHE A 31 -8.72 6.97 3.21
CA PHE A 31 -8.41 7.72 2.00
C PHE A 31 -9.48 8.77 1.78
N ARG A 32 -9.11 10.05 1.77
CA ARG A 32 -10.03 11.14 1.41
C ARG A 32 -10.00 11.32 -0.10
N GLY A 33 -11.06 10.89 -0.77
CA GLY A 33 -11.29 11.20 -2.18
C GLY A 33 -12.04 12.53 -2.34
N ASP A 34 -12.38 12.85 -3.59
CA ASP A 34 -13.10 14.09 -3.91
C ASP A 34 -14.55 14.08 -3.43
N HIS A 35 -15.16 12.89 -3.33
CA HIS A 35 -16.58 12.73 -3.01
C HIS A 35 -16.85 12.21 -1.60
N ASP A 36 -15.94 11.41 -1.03
CA ASP A 36 -16.10 10.82 0.30
C ASP A 36 -14.75 10.37 0.89
N SER A 37 -14.79 9.87 2.12
CA SER A 37 -13.68 9.18 2.78
C SER A 37 -13.88 7.68 2.75
N TYR A 38 -12.93 6.97 2.16
CA TYR A 38 -12.96 5.52 1.97
C TYR A 38 -12.02 4.83 2.94
N ARG A 39 -12.45 3.72 3.53
CA ARG A 39 -11.57 2.88 4.33
C ARG A 39 -10.83 1.93 3.40
N LEU A 40 -9.51 1.92 3.50
CA LEU A 40 -8.62 0.97 2.86
C LEU A 40 -8.16 -0.06 3.87
N THR A 41 -8.14 -1.32 3.48
CA THR A 41 -7.56 -2.41 4.26
C THR A 41 -6.70 -3.30 3.39
N PHE A 42 -5.63 -3.84 3.98
CA PHE A 42 -4.94 -5.03 3.47
C PHE A 42 -4.99 -6.08 4.59
N HIS A 43 -5.60 -7.23 4.30
CA HIS A 43 -5.74 -8.34 5.26
C HIS A 43 -5.83 -9.65 4.46
N ASP A 44 -5.22 -10.73 4.97
CA ASP A 44 -5.17 -12.04 4.30
C ASP A 44 -4.73 -11.97 2.82
N GLY A 45 -3.72 -11.15 2.52
CA GLY A 45 -3.18 -11.02 1.17
C GLY A 45 -4.10 -10.30 0.18
N ARG A 46 -5.14 -9.58 0.66
CA ARG A 46 -6.11 -8.91 -0.20
C ARG A 46 -6.28 -7.45 0.17
N TRP A 47 -6.28 -6.60 -0.87
CA TRP A 47 -6.68 -5.22 -0.75
C TRP A 47 -8.21 -5.09 -0.75
N SER A 48 -8.72 -4.14 0.01
CA SER A 48 -10.13 -3.78 0.01
C SER A 48 -10.30 -2.28 0.21
N CYS A 49 -11.29 -1.72 -0.47
CA CYS A 49 -11.71 -0.34 -0.34
C CYS A 49 -13.23 -0.28 -0.21
N THR A 50 -13.74 0.61 0.63
CA THR A 50 -15.20 0.81 0.80
C THR A 50 -15.86 1.62 -0.32
N CYS A 51 -15.16 1.91 -1.42
CA CYS A 51 -15.81 2.51 -2.59
C CYS A 51 -16.58 1.45 -3.38
N ASP A 52 -17.57 1.87 -4.17
CA ASP A 52 -18.42 0.95 -4.94
C ASP A 52 -17.64 0.21 -6.05
N PHE A 53 -16.49 0.73 -6.47
CA PHE A 53 -15.71 0.18 -7.58
C PHE A 53 -14.86 -1.03 -7.18
N ASN A 54 -14.26 -1.01 -5.99
CA ASN A 54 -13.31 -2.06 -5.58
C ASN A 54 -13.96 -3.46 -5.45
N PRO A 55 -15.16 -3.62 -4.87
CA PRO A 55 -15.81 -4.93 -4.80
C PRO A 55 -16.12 -5.55 -6.17
N LEU A 56 -16.24 -4.73 -7.22
CA LEU A 56 -16.55 -5.18 -8.58
C LEU A 56 -15.30 -5.62 -9.36
N TRP A 57 -14.18 -4.93 -9.15
CA TRP A 57 -12.98 -5.09 -9.98
C TRP A 57 -11.76 -5.62 -9.21
N GLY A 58 -11.84 -5.75 -7.89
CA GLY A 58 -10.70 -6.09 -7.04
C GLY A 58 -9.64 -4.98 -6.93
N VAL A 59 -9.84 -3.84 -7.58
CA VAL A 59 -8.94 -2.68 -7.56
C VAL A 59 -9.75 -1.39 -7.62
N CYS A 60 -9.18 -0.27 -7.18
CA CYS A 60 -9.71 1.07 -7.42
C CYS A 60 -8.59 2.13 -7.37
N SER A 61 -8.88 3.37 -7.76
CA SER A 61 -7.93 4.49 -7.70
C SER A 61 -7.35 4.72 -6.31
N HIS A 62 -8.12 4.47 -5.24
CA HIS A 62 -7.67 4.65 -3.86
C HIS A 62 -6.59 3.63 -3.48
N VAL A 63 -6.83 2.33 -3.74
CA VAL A 63 -5.84 1.26 -3.51
C VAL A 63 -4.59 1.52 -4.36
N MET A 64 -4.80 1.83 -5.65
CA MET A 64 -3.73 2.14 -6.60
C MET A 64 -2.86 3.33 -6.18
N ALA A 65 -3.47 4.38 -5.62
CA ALA A 65 -2.75 5.54 -5.11
C ALA A 65 -1.97 5.20 -3.84
N THR A 66 -2.57 4.46 -2.90
CA THR A 66 -1.91 4.05 -1.65
C THR A 66 -0.72 3.13 -1.91
N GLN A 67 -0.83 2.15 -2.81
CA GLN A 67 0.31 1.31 -3.17
C GLN A 67 1.45 2.13 -3.79
N ARG A 68 1.13 3.11 -4.67
CA ARG A 68 2.14 4.04 -5.21
C ARG A 68 2.83 4.88 -4.12
N LEU A 69 2.09 5.33 -3.10
CA LEU A 69 2.66 6.05 -1.96
C LEU A 69 3.58 5.16 -1.10
N MET A 70 3.23 3.89 -0.95
CA MET A 70 4.04 2.91 -0.21
C MET A 70 5.29 2.49 -1.00
N GLY A 71 5.27 2.59 -2.33
CA GLY A 71 6.42 2.24 -3.17
C GLY A 71 6.76 0.76 -3.06
N THR A 72 8.04 0.44 -2.85
CA THR A 72 8.55 -0.94 -2.86
C THR A 72 8.08 -1.80 -1.69
N ILE A 73 7.57 -1.19 -0.61
CA ILE A 73 7.07 -1.91 0.56
C ILE A 73 5.56 -2.19 0.48
N ALA A 74 4.90 -1.77 -0.61
CA ALA A 74 3.50 -2.06 -0.82
C ALA A 74 3.30 -3.59 -0.87
N PRO A 75 2.40 -4.17 -0.05
CA PRO A 75 2.08 -5.56 -0.20
C PRO A 75 1.52 -5.83 -1.60
N GLY A 76 2.05 -6.89 -2.22
CA GLY A 76 1.61 -7.35 -3.53
C GLY A 76 0.11 -7.62 -3.55
N ASP A 77 -0.50 -7.46 -4.71
CA ASP A 77 -1.93 -7.70 -4.91
C ASP A 77 -2.14 -8.64 -6.10
N GLN A 78 -3.00 -9.64 -5.92
CA GLN A 78 -3.44 -10.50 -7.03
C GLN A 78 -4.38 -9.75 -7.99
N GLY A 79 -5.08 -8.71 -7.52
CA GLY A 79 -6.00 -7.90 -8.30
C GLY A 79 -5.32 -7.06 -9.39
N TRP A 80 -4.13 -6.52 -9.14
CA TRP A 80 -3.39 -5.71 -10.12
C TRP A 80 -3.04 -6.48 -11.39
N LEU A 81 -2.54 -7.71 -11.26
CA LEU A 81 -2.19 -8.57 -12.39
C LEU A 81 -3.42 -8.86 -13.27
N ALA A 82 -4.57 -9.13 -12.64
CA ALA A 82 -5.82 -9.43 -13.36
C ALA A 82 -6.35 -8.21 -14.16
N VAL A 83 -6.16 -7.00 -13.66
CA VAL A 83 -6.66 -5.77 -14.29
C VAL A 83 -5.71 -5.31 -15.40
N GLU A 84 -4.39 -5.42 -15.20
CA GLU A 84 -3.41 -5.15 -16.25
C GLU A 84 -3.55 -6.13 -17.43
N GLU A 85 -3.76 -7.42 -17.16
CA GLU A 85 -4.04 -8.42 -18.21
C GLU A 85 -5.32 -8.11 -19.00
N SER A 86 -6.32 -7.53 -18.35
CA SER A 86 -7.58 -7.12 -18.98
C SER A 86 -7.42 -5.85 -19.82
N ALA A 87 -6.61 -4.90 -19.36
CA ALA A 87 -6.34 -3.64 -20.07
C ALA A 87 -5.44 -3.84 -21.31
N VAL A 88 -4.55 -4.84 -21.32
CA VAL A 88 -3.70 -5.18 -22.47
C VAL A 88 -4.47 -5.89 -23.60
N ARG A 89 -5.65 -6.46 -23.31
CA ARG A 89 -6.50 -7.19 -24.28
C ARG A 89 -7.62 -6.35 -24.89
N ALA A 90 -7.76 -5.08 -24.50
CA ALA A 90 -8.74 -4.13 -25.02
C ALA A 90 -8.09 -3.16 -26.01
#